data_AF-A0A951Q1J0-F1
#
_entry.id   AF-A0A951Q1J0-F1
#
_cell.length_a   1.000
_cell.length_b   1.000
_cell.length_c   1.000
_cell.angle_alpha   90.00
_cell.angle_beta   90.00
_cell.angle_gamma   90.00
#
_symmetry.space_group_name_H-M   'P 1'
#
loop_
_entity.id
_entity.type
_entity.pdbx_description
1 polymer ?
#
loop_
_entity_poly.entity_id
_entity_poly.type
_entity_poly.pdbx_seq_one_letter_code
_entity_poly.pdbx_strand_id
1 'polypeptide(L)'
;MNLLITTLVTFIQIYNVLLIIRVLLTWFPNIDFYSQPFAALAQITDPYLNLFRSIIPPLGGMDFSPILAFIVLSLAGDLLQNLTRLPFVQGF
;
A
#
# COMPACT_ATOMS: atom_id res chain seq x y z
N MET A 1 -13.76 -15.92 14.34
CA MET A 1 -13.75 -14.71 13.46
C MET A 1 -12.38 -14.03 13.36
N ASN A 2 -11.60 -14.09 14.45
CA ASN A 2 -10.35 -13.33 14.62
C ASN A 2 -9.24 -13.65 13.60
N LEU A 3 -9.11 -14.92 13.18
CA LEU A 3 -8.10 -15.33 12.19
C LEU A 3 -8.27 -14.65 10.83
N LEU A 4 -9.50 -14.54 10.33
CA LEU A 4 -9.80 -13.90 9.02
C LEU A 4 -9.46 -12.41 9.04
N ILE A 5 -9.80 -11.73 10.13
CA ILE A 5 -9.51 -10.31 10.29
C ILE A 5 -8.00 -10.09 10.41
N THR A 6 -7.31 -10.98 11.13
CA THR A 6 -5.85 -10.89 11.32
C THR A 6 -5.11 -11.12 10.00
N THR A 7 -5.48 -12.11 9.19
CA THR A 7 -4.87 -12.32 7.87
C THR A 7 -5.09 -11.14 6.92
N LEU A 8 -6.26 -10.52 6.94
CA LEU A 8 -6.53 -9.31 6.16
C LEU A 8 -5.67 -8.12 6.63
N VAL A 9 -5.54 -7.91 7.94
CA VAL A 9 -4.66 -6.87 8.49
C VAL A 9 -3.22 -7.09 8.08
N THR A 10 -2.70 -8.32 8.19
CA THR A 10 -1.34 -8.65 7.77
C THR A 10 -1.14 -8.43 6.27
N PHE A 11 -2.11 -8.78 5.44
CA PHE A 11 -2.05 -8.53 4.00
C PHE A 11 -1.92 -7.04 3.68
N ILE A 12 -2.73 -6.19 4.33
CA ILE A 12 -2.66 -4.73 4.17
C ILE A 12 -1.30 -4.20 4.61
N GLN A 13 -0.74 -4.70 5.72
CA GLN A 13 0.59 -4.30 6.18
C GLN A 13 1.68 -4.67 5.17
N ILE A 14 1.65 -5.87 4.61
CA ILE A 14 2.60 -6.30 3.56
C ILE A 14 2.46 -5.42 2.32
N TYR A 15 1.22 -5.13 1.91
CA TYR A 15 0.95 -4.24 0.78
C TYR A 15 1.48 -2.82 1.02
N ASN A 16 1.37 -2.32 2.26
CA ASN A 16 1.95 -1.04 2.66
C ASN A 16 3.46 -1.04 2.44
N VAL A 17 4.16 -2.07 2.93
CA VAL A 17 5.62 -2.21 2.77
C VAL A 17 6.00 -2.27 1.29
N LEU A 18 5.25 -3.00 0.46
CA LEU A 18 5.46 -3.05 -1.00
C LEU A 18 5.34 -1.67 -1.65
N LEU A 19 4.35 -0.87 -1.24
CA LEU A 19 4.24 0.51 -1.67
C LEU A 19 5.43 1.34 -1.20
N ILE A 20 5.89 1.21 0.06
CA ILE A 20 7.08 1.93 0.56
C ILE A 20 8.27 1.63 -0.34
N ILE A 21 8.51 0.36 -0.63
CA ILE A 21 9.59 -0.08 -1.52
C ILE A 21 9.41 0.53 -2.92
N ARG A 22 8.21 0.48 -3.51
CA ARG A 22 7.92 1.08 -4.84
C ARG A 22 8.35 2.53 -4.91
N VAL A 23 8.05 3.31 -3.86
CA VAL A 23 8.28 4.76 -3.79
C VAL A 23 9.74 5.09 -3.55
N LEU A 24 10.37 4.36 -2.65
CA LEU A 24 11.80 4.51 -2.43
C LEU A 24 12.57 4.18 -3.71
N LEU A 25 12.14 3.15 -4.45
CA LEU A 25 12.74 2.79 -5.74
C LEU A 25 12.51 3.84 -6.83
N THR A 26 11.37 4.54 -6.87
CA THR A 26 11.16 5.60 -7.88
C THR A 26 12.05 6.82 -7.63
N TRP A 27 12.61 6.99 -6.43
CA TRP A 27 13.61 8.03 -6.16
C TRP A 27 14.98 7.68 -6.75
N PHE A 28 15.21 6.43 -7.14
CA PHE A 28 16.42 6.00 -7.83
C PHE A 28 16.19 6.01 -9.35
N PRO A 29 16.77 6.97 -10.10
CA PRO A 29 16.55 7.09 -11.54
C PRO A 29 17.14 5.94 -12.38
N ASN A 30 17.92 5.04 -11.76
CA ASN A 30 18.60 3.93 -12.44
C ASN A 30 17.86 2.58 -12.30
N ILE A 31 16.63 2.58 -11.76
CA ILE A 31 15.83 1.36 -11.59
C ILE A 31 14.96 1.15 -12.84
N ASP A 32 15.15 0.00 -13.48
CA ASP A 32 14.31 -0.42 -14.61
C ASP A 32 13.09 -1.20 -14.11
N PHE A 33 11.93 -0.55 -14.10
CA PHE A 33 10.64 -1.15 -13.72
C PHE A 33 10.06 -2.11 -14.77
N TYR A 34 10.74 -2.31 -15.91
CA TYR A 34 10.39 -3.37 -16.88
C TYR A 34 11.18 -4.66 -16.64
N SER A 35 12.21 -4.62 -15.79
CA SER A 35 13.03 -5.78 -15.43
C SER A 35 12.50 -6.49 -14.17
N GLN A 36 12.63 -7.82 -14.10
CA GLN A 36 12.33 -8.58 -12.88
C GLN A 36 13.43 -8.35 -11.84
N PRO A 37 13.11 -8.20 -10.53
CA PRO A 37 11.80 -8.39 -9.90
C PRO A 37 10.92 -7.12 -9.85
N PHE A 38 11.42 -5.97 -10.32
CA PHE A 38 10.73 -4.68 -10.19
C PHE A 38 9.46 -4.59 -11.04
N ALA A 39 9.41 -5.28 -12.18
CA ALA A 39 8.23 -5.38 -13.03
C ALA A 39 7.05 -6.03 -12.31
N ALA A 40 7.27 -7.09 -11.52
CA ALA A 40 6.21 -7.71 -10.73
C ALA A 40 5.68 -6.74 -9.65
N LEU A 41 6.59 -6.02 -8.99
CA LEU A 41 6.23 -5.03 -7.98
C LEU A 41 5.44 -3.86 -8.59
N ALA A 42 5.84 -3.37 -9.77
CA ALA A 42 5.09 -2.37 -10.53
C ALA A 42 3.70 -2.89 -10.91
N GLN A 43 3.56 -4.10 -11.45
CA GLN A 43 2.26 -4.67 -11.79
C GLN A 43 1.28 -4.78 -10.62
N ILE A 44 1.77 -5.06 -9.41
CA ILE A 44 0.95 -5.18 -8.19
C ILE A 44 0.58 -3.79 -7.62
N THR A 45 1.48 -2.81 -7.71
CA THR A 45 1.31 -1.50 -7.08
C THR A 45 0.72 -0.44 -8.01
N ASP A 46 0.97 -0.54 -9.32
CA ASP A 46 0.51 0.40 -10.35
C ASP A 46 -1.02 0.54 -10.43
N PRO A 47 -1.87 -0.51 -10.40
CA PRO A 47 -3.32 -0.32 -10.45
C PRO A 47 -3.83 0.52 -9.26
N TYR A 48 -3.26 0.32 -8.08
CA TYR A 48 -3.59 1.11 -6.90
C TYR A 48 -3.06 2.54 -7.03
N LEU A 49 -1.79 2.72 -7.39
CA LEU A 49 -1.18 4.05 -7.58
C LEU A 49 -1.84 4.84 -8.70
N ASN A 50 -2.30 4.19 -9.78
CA ASN A 50 -2.99 4.83 -10.90
C ASN A 50 -4.34 5.43 -10.49
N LEU A 51 -5.04 4.82 -9.53
CA LEU A 51 -6.25 5.42 -8.95
C LEU A 51 -5.93 6.77 -8.30
N PHE A 52 -4.81 6.87 -7.57
CA PHE A 52 -4.38 8.12 -6.92
C PHE A 52 -3.70 9.10 -7.87
N ARG A 53 -3.01 8.63 -8.93
CA ARG A 53 -2.42 9.49 -9.97
C ARG A 53 -3.48 10.27 -10.76
N SER A 54 -4.69 9.72 -10.87
CA SER A 54 -5.83 10.45 -11.46
C SER A 54 -6.26 11.65 -10.61
N ILE A 55 -6.04 11.60 -9.29
CA ILE A 55 -6.37 12.68 -8.34
C ILE A 55 -5.22 13.67 -8.22
N ILE A 56 -3.98 13.18 -8.14
CA ILE A 56 -2.77 14.01 -8.08
C ILE A 56 -1.86 13.66 -9.26
N PRO A 57 -1.82 14.50 -10.31
CA PRO A 57 -0.88 14.30 -11.41
C PRO A 57 0.57 14.37 -10.91
N PRO A 58 1.49 13.61 -11.50
CA PRO A 58 2.90 13.63 -11.12
C PRO A 58 3.50 15.02 -11.35
N LEU A 59 3.98 15.66 -10.28
CA LEU A 59 4.61 16.98 -10.34
C LEU A 59 6.12 16.80 -10.57
N GLY A 60 6.61 17.23 -11.73
CA GLY A 60 8.06 17.27 -12.01
C GLY A 60 8.74 15.90 -12.17
N GLY A 61 8.01 14.87 -12.61
CA GLY A 61 8.56 13.51 -12.79
C GLY A 61 8.74 12.72 -11.49
N MET A 62 8.39 13.32 -10.34
CA MET A 62 8.34 12.66 -9.04
C MET A 62 6.88 12.32 -8.70
N ASP A 63 6.60 11.04 -8.48
CA ASP A 63 5.26 10.59 -8.09
C ASP A 63 5.00 10.93 -6.62
N PHE A 64 4.13 11.91 -6.35
CA PHE A 64 3.63 12.24 -5.01
C PHE A 64 2.33 11.50 -4.62
N SER A 65 1.67 10.84 -5.60
CA SER A 65 0.54 9.94 -5.34
C SER A 65 0.77 8.90 -4.22
N PRO A 66 2.00 8.41 -3.97
CA PRO A 66 2.21 7.41 -2.94
C PRO A 66 2.04 7.94 -1.51
N ILE A 67 2.25 9.24 -1.28
CA ILE A 67 2.07 9.86 0.04
C ILE A 67 0.59 9.76 0.46
N LEU A 68 -0.32 10.09 -0.45
CA LEU A 68 -1.76 9.93 -0.21
C LEU A 68 -2.14 8.46 -0.02
N ALA A 69 -1.59 7.57 -0.85
CA ALA A 69 -1.78 6.14 -0.71
C ALA A 69 -1.37 5.63 0.68
N PHE A 70 -0.22 6.07 1.23
CA PHE A 70 0.18 5.71 2.59
C PHE A 70 -0.80 6.20 3.64
N ILE A 71 -1.25 7.45 3.53
CA ILE A 71 -2.20 8.01 4.51
C ILE A 71 -3.48 7.18 4.51
N VAL A 72 -4.03 6.86 3.34
CA VAL A 72 -5.25 6.06 3.21
C VAL A 72 -5.04 4.64 3.75
N LEU A 73 -3.93 4.00 3.39
CA LEU A 73 -3.67 2.61 3.80
C LEU A 73 -3.39 2.49 5.30
N SER A 74 -2.67 3.45 5.88
CA SER A 74 -2.42 3.53 7.32
C SER A 74 -3.72 3.75 8.09
N LEU A 75 -4.58 4.67 7.62
CA LEU A 75 -5.89 4.90 8.23
C LEU A 75 -6.75 3.63 8.19
N ALA A 76 -6.79 2.94 7.05
CA ALA A 76 -7.52 1.68 6.89
C ALA A 76 -6.97 0.59 7.83
N GLY A 77 -5.65 0.46 7.93
CA GLY A 77 -4.97 -0.49 8.82
C GLY A 77 -5.27 -0.22 10.29
N ASP A 78 -5.23 1.03 10.73
CA ASP A 78 -5.54 1.42 12.11
C ASP A 78 -7.01 1.16 12.44
N LEU A 79 -7.93 1.52 11.55
CA LEU A 79 -9.36 1.22 11.73
C LEU A 79 -9.59 -0.28 11.87
N LEU A 80 -9.03 -1.10 10.98
CA LEU A 80 -9.15 -2.55 11.05
C LEU A 80 -8.54 -3.13 12.33
N GLN A 81 -7.36 -2.67 12.76
CA GLN A 81 -6.76 -3.12 14.01
C GLN A 81 -7.62 -2.75 15.23
N ASN A 82 -8.23 -1.57 15.22
CA ASN A 82 -9.13 -1.14 16.29
C ASN A 82 -10.42 -1.97 16.31
N LEU A 83 -10.92 -2.42 15.16
CA LEU A 83 -12.05 -3.35 15.08
C LEU A 83 -11.71 -4.74 15.68
N THR A 84 -10.48 -5.24 15.46
CA THR A 84 -10.01 -6.50 16.07
C THR A 84 -9.89 -6.41 17.60
N ARG A 85 -9.71 -5.19 18.14
CA ARG A 85 -9.63 -4.93 19.59
C ARG A 85 -10.99 -4.89 20.27
N LEU A 86 -12.09 -4.88 19.52
CA LEU A 86 -13.44 -4.83 20.09
C LEU A 86 -13.80 -6.15 20.78
N PRO A 87 -14.39 -6.11 22.00
CA PRO A 87 -14.70 -7.30 22.78
C PRO A 87 -15.67 -8.26 22.07
N PHE A 88 -16.54 -7.73 21.18
CA PHE A 88 -17.47 -8.53 20.39
C PHE A 88 -16.79 -9.37 19.29
N VAL A 89 -15.59 -8.98 18.85
CA VAL A 89 -14.78 -9.71 17.86
C VAL A 89 -13.88 -10.75 18.52
N GLN A 90 -13.51 -10.52 19.78
CA GLN A 90 -12.67 -11.40 20.59
C GLN A 90 -13.45 -12.53 21.28
N GLY A 91 -14.78 -12.38 21.38
CA GLY A 91 -15.66 -13.31 22.11
C GLY A 91 -16.12 -14.57 21.35
N PHE A 92 -15.75 -14.76 20.07
CA PHE A 92 -16.15 -15.93 19.26
C PHE A 92 -15.02 -16.48 18.36
#